data_AF-S2IYS6-F1
#
_entry.id   AF-S2IYS6-F1
#
_cell.length_a   1.000
_cell.length_b   1.000
_cell.length_c   1.000
_cell.angle_alpha   90.00
_cell.angle_beta   90.00
_cell.angle_gamma   90.00
#
_symmetry.space_group_name_H-M   'P 1'
#
loop_
_entity.id
_entity.type
_entity.pdbx_description
1 polymer ?
#
loop_
_entity_poly.entity_id
_entity_poly.type
_entity_poly.pdbx_seq_one_letter_code
_entity_poly.pdbx_strand_id
1 'polypeptide(L)'
;MSDLNQILSLLKGQNVKTPTTLNAGNEPQQRPSTSSTHTNFAGLNLSNINPALIQQVRQEYLTKKSTEDSLKNATSLTPEVLIAIANMAKETELKSVMKKCKQRQDDKEKELYSHRESIKNRYKKQKENVMAKELIGVKVDANEMRSIDRELDRELRSMDLHILKEMDKEVRYLQQEFVRLKVPLFKVSNDPNDLKLQQKVLFILQDI
;
A
#
# COMPACT_ATOMS: atom_id res chain seq x y z
N MET A 1 5.48 35.41 -19.34
CA MET A 1 4.85 35.40 -18.00
C MET A 1 3.89 36.58 -17.86
N SER A 2 2.72 36.56 -18.52
CA SER A 2 1.81 37.73 -18.51
C SER A 2 0.30 37.43 -18.39
N ASP A 3 -0.13 36.17 -18.22
CA ASP A 3 -1.57 35.84 -18.23
C ASP A 3 -2.27 35.93 -16.85
N LEU A 4 -1.51 36.00 -15.76
CA LEU A 4 -2.08 36.02 -14.40
C LEU A 4 -2.69 37.37 -14.00
N ASN A 5 -2.18 38.48 -14.56
CA ASN A 5 -2.71 39.82 -14.29
C ASN A 5 -4.02 40.12 -15.04
N GLN A 6 -4.33 39.35 -16.09
CA GLN A 6 -5.56 39.51 -16.87
C GLN A 6 -6.77 38.84 -16.19
N ILE A 7 -6.53 37.81 -15.36
CA ILE A 7 -7.56 37.13 -14.58
C ILE A 7 -7.97 37.99 -13.36
N LEU A 8 -7.02 38.71 -12.76
CA LEU A 8 -7.28 39.57 -11.59
C LEU A 8 -8.01 40.88 -11.94
N SER A 9 -7.99 41.33 -13.20
CA SER A 9 -8.75 42.53 -13.62
C SER A 9 -10.25 42.26 -13.79
N LEU A 10 -10.65 41.00 -14.00
CA LEU A 10 -12.06 40.60 -14.17
C LEU A 10 -12.86 40.55 -12.87
N LEU A 11 -12.19 40.49 -11.70
CA LEU A 11 -12.87 40.43 -10.39
C LEU A 11 -13.09 41.80 -9.73
N LYS A 12 -12.52 42.89 -10.24
CA LYS A 12 -12.61 44.22 -9.59
C LYS A 12 -13.85 45.05 -9.98
N GLY A 13 -14.72 44.54 -10.85
CA GLY A 13 -15.83 45.30 -11.43
C GLY A 13 -17.25 45.00 -10.92
N GLN A 14 -17.46 44.01 -10.04
CA GLN A 14 -18.81 43.67 -9.59
C GLN A 14 -19.24 44.51 -8.39
N ASN A 15 -19.87 45.63 -8.70
CA ASN A 15 -20.59 46.53 -7.80
C ASN A 15 -21.91 45.85 -7.35
N VAL A 16 -21.90 45.21 -6.18
CA VAL A 16 -23.09 44.59 -5.60
C VAL A 16 -23.95 45.68 -4.95
N LYS A 17 -24.92 46.19 -5.72
CA LYS A 17 -26.07 46.93 -5.20
C LYS A 17 -26.98 45.98 -4.43
N THR A 18 -27.17 46.24 -3.14
CA THR A 18 -28.23 45.62 -2.32
C THR A 18 -29.58 46.25 -2.68
N PRO A 19 -30.63 45.47 -3.01
CA PRO A 19 -31.96 46.03 -3.19
C PRO A 19 -32.70 46.10 -1.85
N THR A 20 -32.98 47.35 -1.46
CA THR A 20 -34.11 47.75 -0.63
C THR A 20 -35.41 47.18 -1.19
N THR A 21 -36.26 46.60 -0.35
CA THR A 21 -37.70 46.48 -0.65
C THR A 21 -38.53 46.64 0.61
N LEU A 22 -39.36 47.67 0.58
CA LEU A 22 -40.51 47.93 1.44
C LEU A 22 -41.56 46.83 1.25
N ASN A 23 -42.20 46.36 2.33
CA ASN A 23 -43.64 46.61 2.52
C ASN A 23 -44.16 46.15 3.89
N ALA A 24 -44.85 47.10 4.53
CA ALA A 24 -46.03 47.00 5.39
C ALA A 24 -46.34 45.73 6.20
N GLY A 25 -46.32 45.91 7.54
CA GLY A 25 -47.52 45.76 8.37
C GLY A 25 -47.84 44.41 8.99
N ASN A 26 -47.24 44.09 10.14
CA ASN A 26 -47.91 44.05 11.46
C ASN A 26 -47.09 43.23 12.48
N GLU A 27 -46.74 43.90 13.58
CA GLU A 27 -46.19 43.39 14.85
C GLU A 27 -47.20 42.55 15.66
N PRO A 28 -46.87 41.96 16.84
CA PRO A 28 -45.56 41.87 17.53
C PRO A 28 -45.14 40.46 18.06
N GLN A 29 -43.83 40.33 18.30
CA GLN A 29 -43.12 39.70 19.44
C GLN A 29 -43.49 38.27 19.95
N GLN A 30 -42.59 37.28 19.75
CA GLN A 30 -41.62 36.73 20.75
C GLN A 30 -40.96 35.41 20.25
N ARG A 31 -39.68 35.23 20.59
CA ARG A 31 -38.74 34.11 20.28
C ARG A 31 -39.03 32.83 21.14
N PRO A 32 -38.16 31.79 21.12
CA PRO A 32 -37.77 30.83 20.06
C PRO A 32 -38.10 29.36 20.52
N SER A 33 -38.06 28.28 19.72
CA SER A 33 -36.85 27.43 19.54
C SER A 33 -37.15 26.16 18.70
N THR A 34 -36.62 26.13 17.48
CA THR A 34 -35.75 25.07 16.86
C THR A 34 -36.08 23.58 16.97
N SER A 35 -36.31 22.94 15.80
CA SER A 35 -35.42 21.89 15.27
C SER A 35 -35.74 21.57 13.80
N SER A 36 -34.86 21.94 12.85
CA SER A 36 -34.66 21.16 11.62
C SER A 36 -33.29 21.45 11.00
N THR A 37 -32.43 20.44 11.03
CA THR A 37 -31.17 20.37 10.29
C THR A 37 -31.48 19.88 8.88
N HIS A 38 -31.66 20.80 7.94
CA HIS A 38 -31.54 20.51 6.52
C HIS A 38 -30.26 21.12 5.96
N THR A 39 -29.46 20.22 5.42
CA THR A 39 -28.19 20.38 4.70
C THR A 39 -28.16 21.60 3.77
N ASN A 40 -27.15 22.45 3.99
CA ASN A 40 -26.75 23.60 3.17
C ASN A 40 -26.26 23.17 1.76
N PHE A 41 -27.18 22.84 0.85
CA PHE A 41 -26.93 22.79 -0.60
C PHE A 41 -27.89 23.69 -1.40
N ALA A 42 -28.72 24.49 -0.73
CA ALA A 42 -29.63 25.44 -1.36
C ALA A 42 -28.90 26.75 -1.71
N GLY A 43 -28.15 26.76 -2.80
CA GLY A 43 -27.46 27.99 -3.25
C GLY A 43 -26.67 27.90 -4.55
N LEU A 44 -26.42 26.70 -5.08
CA LEU A 44 -25.83 26.55 -6.40
C LEU A 44 -26.93 26.72 -7.45
N ASN A 45 -27.01 27.90 -8.06
CA ASN A 45 -27.87 28.16 -9.22
C ASN A 45 -27.35 27.37 -10.43
N LEU A 46 -27.84 26.13 -10.59
CA LEU A 46 -27.46 25.22 -11.68
C LEU A 46 -28.02 25.67 -13.05
N SER A 47 -28.97 26.63 -13.06
CA SER A 47 -29.70 27.06 -14.27
C SER A 47 -28.87 27.89 -15.26
N ASN A 48 -27.71 28.43 -14.83
CA ASN A 48 -26.79 29.20 -15.68
C ASN A 48 -25.49 28.46 -16.02
N ILE A 49 -25.38 27.18 -15.65
CA ILE A 49 -24.19 26.39 -15.97
C ILE A 49 -24.24 26.02 -17.46
N ASN A 50 -23.22 26.44 -18.20
CA ASN A 50 -23.09 26.13 -19.61
C ASN A 50 -23.15 24.59 -19.81
N PRO A 51 -24.10 24.06 -20.59
CA PRO A 51 -24.23 22.63 -20.82
C PRO A 51 -22.97 21.99 -21.41
N ALA A 52 -22.15 22.77 -22.12
CA ALA A 52 -20.85 22.32 -22.63
C ALA A 52 -19.83 22.04 -21.52
N LEU A 53 -19.82 22.85 -20.44
CA LEU A 53 -18.97 22.60 -19.27
C LEU A 53 -19.40 21.33 -18.53
N ILE A 54 -20.71 21.09 -18.42
CA ILE A 54 -21.24 19.85 -17.83
C ILE A 54 -20.84 18.63 -18.67
N GLN A 55 -20.93 18.73 -20.00
CA GLN A 55 -20.49 17.67 -20.90
C GLN A 55 -18.97 17.43 -20.83
N GLN A 56 -18.17 18.49 -20.75
CA GLN A 56 -16.72 18.37 -20.62
C GLN A 56 -16.33 17.70 -19.29
N VAL A 57 -16.87 18.17 -18.16
CA VAL A 57 -16.59 17.56 -16.85
C VAL A 57 -17.08 16.11 -16.80
N ARG A 58 -18.23 15.81 -17.42
CA ARG A 58 -18.74 14.44 -17.54
C ARG A 58 -17.82 13.56 -18.39
N GLN A 59 -17.32 14.07 -19.52
CA GLN A 59 -16.37 13.34 -20.36
C GLN A 59 -15.04 13.12 -19.65
N GLU A 60 -14.49 14.12 -18.96
CA GLU A 60 -13.28 13.99 -18.14
C GLU A 60 -13.47 12.98 -17.00
N TYR A 61 -14.64 12.95 -16.38
CA TYR A 61 -14.95 11.95 -15.34
C TYR A 61 -15.05 10.54 -15.93
N LEU A 62 -15.71 10.39 -17.09
CA LEU A 62 -15.84 9.10 -17.77
C LEU A 62 -14.50 8.58 -18.29
N THR A 63 -13.64 9.44 -18.83
CA THR A 63 -12.30 9.05 -19.26
C THR A 63 -11.43 8.68 -18.07
N LYS A 64 -11.40 9.47 -16.99
CA LYS A 64 -10.69 9.10 -15.75
C LYS A 64 -11.16 7.75 -15.19
N LYS A 65 -12.48 7.52 -15.16
CA LYS A 65 -13.07 6.25 -14.69
C LYS A 65 -12.68 5.08 -15.61
N SER A 66 -12.75 5.28 -16.92
CA SER A 66 -12.33 4.27 -17.90
C SER A 66 -10.84 3.95 -17.77
N THR A 67 -9.99 4.95 -17.56
CA THR A 67 -8.54 4.74 -17.39
C THR A 67 -8.24 4.02 -16.07
N GLU A 68 -8.90 4.37 -14.97
CA GLU A 68 -8.78 3.63 -13.70
C GLU A 68 -9.21 2.16 -13.84
N ASP A 69 -10.31 1.89 -14.55
CA ASP A 69 -10.82 0.52 -14.71
C ASP A 69 -9.94 -0.31 -15.68
N SER A 70 -9.33 0.33 -16.68
CA SER A 70 -8.30 -0.29 -17.52
C SER A 70 -7.01 -0.58 -16.74
N LEU A 71 -6.60 0.32 -15.82
CA LEU A 71 -5.41 0.12 -14.97
C LEU A 71 -5.58 -1.01 -13.96
N LYS A 72 -6.79 -1.22 -13.43
CA LYS A 72 -7.11 -2.33 -12.50
C LYS A 72 -7.11 -3.70 -13.18
N ASN A 73 -7.48 -3.75 -14.45
CA ASN A 73 -7.56 -4.99 -15.24
C ASN A 73 -6.33 -5.21 -16.14
N ALA A 74 -5.32 -4.35 -16.07
CA ALA A 74 -4.12 -4.47 -16.87
C ALA A 74 -3.40 -5.80 -16.55
N THR A 75 -3.02 -6.53 -17.60
CA THR A 75 -2.28 -7.79 -17.52
C THR A 75 -0.83 -7.64 -17.98
N SER A 76 -0.44 -6.45 -18.43
CA SER A 76 0.89 -6.14 -18.94
C SER A 76 1.38 -4.77 -18.48
N LEU A 77 2.70 -4.61 -18.45
CA LEU A 77 3.39 -3.36 -18.15
C LEU A 77 3.31 -2.42 -19.36
N THR A 78 2.21 -1.67 -19.47
CA THR A 78 2.05 -0.63 -20.48
C THR A 78 2.65 0.70 -20.00
N PRO A 79 3.03 1.62 -20.92
CA PRO A 79 3.54 2.94 -20.54
C PRO A 79 2.58 3.74 -19.64
N GLU A 80 1.28 3.57 -19.84
CA GLU A 80 0.22 4.21 -19.05
C GLU A 80 0.23 3.74 -17.58
N VAL A 81 0.46 2.44 -17.36
CA VAL A 81 0.62 1.86 -16.02
C VAL A 81 1.86 2.43 -15.31
N LEU A 82 2.97 2.59 -16.04
CA LEU A 82 4.20 3.17 -15.49
C LEU A 82 4.04 4.64 -15.09
N ILE A 83 3.33 5.44 -15.89
CA ILE A 83 3.03 6.84 -15.57
C ILE A 83 2.13 6.92 -14.34
N ALA A 84 1.11 6.06 -14.25
CA ALA A 84 0.24 5.98 -13.07
C ALA A 84 1.03 5.63 -11.80
N ILE A 85 1.92 4.63 -11.88
CA ILE A 85 2.79 4.22 -10.77
C ILE A 85 3.76 5.34 -10.38
N ALA A 86 4.35 6.05 -11.34
CA ALA A 86 5.25 7.16 -11.08
C ALA A 86 4.54 8.36 -10.41
N ASN A 87 3.29 8.63 -10.80
CA ASN A 87 2.47 9.66 -10.15
C ASN A 87 2.08 9.22 -8.74
N MET A 88 1.67 7.97 -8.53
CA MET A 88 1.40 7.42 -7.20
C MET A 88 2.65 7.47 -6.31
N ALA A 89 3.82 7.14 -6.82
CA ALA A 89 5.08 7.21 -6.06
C ALA A 89 5.43 8.63 -5.59
N LYS A 90 4.92 9.67 -6.27
CA LYS A 90 5.09 11.09 -5.89
C LYS A 90 3.97 11.60 -4.98
N GLU A 91 2.73 11.17 -5.21
CA GLU A 91 1.53 11.70 -4.55
C GLU A 91 1.11 10.91 -3.30
N THR A 92 1.51 9.64 -3.19
CA THR A 92 1.14 8.76 -2.06
C THR A 92 2.35 8.33 -1.23
N GLU A 93 2.09 7.83 -0.02
CA GLU A 93 3.11 7.28 0.88
C GLU A 93 3.71 5.94 0.42
N LEU A 94 3.60 5.59 -0.86
CA LEU A 94 4.01 4.31 -1.43
C LEU A 94 5.48 3.98 -1.13
N LYS A 95 6.39 4.95 -1.26
CA LYS A 95 7.82 4.76 -0.91
C LYS A 95 8.04 4.46 0.57
N SER A 96 7.27 5.10 1.46
CA SER A 96 7.33 4.88 2.91
C SER A 96 6.83 3.48 3.28
N VAL A 97 5.69 3.07 2.70
CA VAL A 97 5.12 1.73 2.91
C VAL A 97 6.06 0.65 2.37
N MET A 98 6.64 0.86 1.18
CA MET A 98 7.64 -0.06 0.61
C MET A 98 8.86 -0.20 1.51
N LYS A 99 9.40 0.91 2.04
CA LYS A 99 10.52 0.88 2.99
C LYS A 99 10.17 0.14 4.28
N LYS A 100 8.96 0.34 4.82
CA LYS A 100 8.48 -0.39 6.00
C LYS A 100 8.35 -1.89 5.74
N CYS A 101 7.82 -2.27 4.58
CA CYS A 101 7.71 -3.68 4.18
C CYS A 101 9.09 -4.33 4.03
N LYS A 102 10.03 -3.63 3.39
CA LYS A 102 11.42 -4.09 3.25
C LYS A 102 12.10 -4.25 4.61
N GLN A 103 11.99 -3.25 5.48
CA GLN A 103 12.57 -3.32 6.83
C GLN A 103 12.01 -4.52 7.61
N ARG A 104 10.69 -4.73 7.54
CA ARG A 104 10.03 -5.88 8.18
C ARG A 104 10.53 -7.21 7.62
N GLN A 105 10.68 -7.31 6.30
CA GLN A 105 11.26 -8.49 5.67
C GLN A 105 12.69 -8.73 6.16
N ASP A 106 13.55 -7.71 6.13
CA ASP A 106 14.95 -7.80 6.57
C ASP A 106 15.05 -8.24 8.04
N ASP A 107 14.20 -7.71 8.91
CA ASP A 107 14.18 -8.07 10.33
C ASP A 107 13.71 -9.51 10.54
N LYS A 108 12.71 -9.96 9.77
CA LYS A 108 12.25 -11.36 9.77
C LYS A 108 13.32 -12.32 9.26
N GLU A 109 14.02 -11.95 8.18
CA GLU A 109 15.13 -12.74 7.64
C GLU A 109 16.27 -12.87 8.65
N LYS A 110 16.63 -11.79 9.36
CA LYS A 110 17.61 -11.83 10.45
C LYS A 110 17.20 -12.75 11.59
N GLU A 111 15.93 -12.69 12.01
CA GLU A 111 15.39 -13.56 13.06
C GLU A 111 15.49 -15.03 12.66
N LEU A 112 15.00 -15.36 11.46
CA LEU A 112 15.03 -16.73 10.93
C LEU A 112 16.46 -17.25 10.72
N TYR A 113 17.37 -16.38 10.25
CA TYR A 113 18.78 -16.71 10.10
C TYR A 113 19.43 -16.98 11.46
N SER A 114 19.18 -16.12 12.45
CA SER A 114 19.68 -16.30 13.82
C SER A 114 19.19 -17.61 14.43
N HIS A 115 17.92 -17.95 14.23
CA HIS A 115 17.35 -19.21 14.69
C HIS A 115 18.00 -20.41 13.99
N ARG A 116 18.23 -20.34 12.69
CA ARG A 116 18.94 -21.41 11.95
C ARG A 116 20.37 -21.60 12.45
N GLU A 117 21.08 -20.52 12.71
CA GLU A 117 22.44 -20.56 13.28
C GLU A 117 22.46 -21.08 14.72
N SER A 118 21.45 -20.77 15.53
CA SER A 118 21.37 -21.28 16.91
C SER A 118 21.18 -22.80 16.94
N ILE A 119 20.37 -23.36 16.02
CA ILE A 119 20.23 -24.82 15.84
C ILE A 119 21.58 -25.45 15.51
N LYS A 120 22.29 -24.94 14.49
CA LYS A 120 23.61 -25.46 14.12
C LYS A 120 24.60 -25.40 15.27
N ASN A 121 24.65 -24.26 15.98
CA ASN A 121 25.58 -24.08 17.09
C ASN A 121 25.26 -25.00 18.26
N ARG A 122 23.97 -25.27 18.54
CA ARG A 122 23.57 -26.22 19.58
C ARG A 122 24.05 -27.64 19.25
N TYR A 123 23.80 -28.11 18.03
CA TYR A 123 24.23 -29.45 17.61
C TYR A 123 25.74 -29.56 17.45
N LYS A 124 26.42 -28.48 17.03
CA LYS A 124 27.89 -28.42 17.02
C LYS A 124 28.46 -28.61 18.42
N LYS A 125 27.93 -27.92 19.43
CA LYS A 125 28.34 -28.09 20.83
C LYS A 125 28.06 -29.50 21.36
N GLN A 126 26.93 -30.10 20.99
CA GLN A 126 26.62 -31.49 21.34
C GLN A 126 27.64 -32.46 20.72
N LYS A 127 27.99 -32.26 19.45
CA LYS A 127 29.00 -33.06 18.75
C LYS A 127 30.39 -32.91 19.37
N GLU A 128 30.79 -31.69 19.69
CA GLU A 128 32.04 -31.40 20.40
C GLU A 128 32.07 -32.06 21.79
N ASN A 129 30.95 -32.06 22.53
CA ASN A 129 30.84 -32.73 23.82
C ASN A 129 31.02 -34.25 23.70
N VAL A 130 30.37 -34.86 22.70
CA VAL A 130 30.52 -36.30 22.41
C VAL A 130 31.95 -36.64 22.01
N MET A 131 32.58 -35.84 21.13
CA MET A 131 33.99 -36.03 20.77
C MET A 131 34.92 -35.86 21.98
N ALA A 132 34.66 -34.89 22.85
CA ALA A 132 35.45 -34.69 24.07
C ALA A 132 35.36 -35.89 25.02
N LYS A 133 34.18 -36.52 25.14
CA LYS A 133 34.02 -37.78 25.90
C LYS A 133 34.86 -38.91 25.32
N GLU A 134 34.87 -39.05 23.99
CA GLU A 134 35.70 -40.05 23.29
C GLU A 134 37.20 -39.81 23.54
N LEU A 135 37.65 -38.55 23.48
CA LEU A 135 39.03 -38.14 23.78
C LEU A 135 39.48 -38.48 25.21
N ILE A 136 38.57 -38.41 26.19
CA ILE A 136 38.84 -38.73 27.60
C ILE A 136 38.76 -40.27 27.85
N GLY A 137 38.50 -41.06 26.81
CA GLY A 137 38.46 -42.52 26.88
C GLY A 137 37.10 -43.09 27.33
N VAL A 138 36.05 -42.27 27.38
CA VAL A 138 34.68 -42.75 27.57
C VAL A 138 34.22 -43.38 26.27
N LYS A 139 33.72 -44.62 26.33
CA LYS A 139 33.17 -45.31 25.15
C LYS A 139 31.92 -44.57 24.66
N VAL A 140 32.03 -43.95 23.49
CA VAL A 140 30.92 -43.34 22.77
C VAL A 140 30.33 -44.37 21.80
N ASP A 141 29.01 -44.50 21.77
CA ASP A 141 28.35 -45.33 20.77
C ASP A 141 28.33 -44.58 19.42
N ALA A 142 28.78 -45.25 18.35
CA ALA A 142 28.68 -44.71 16.99
C ALA A 142 27.23 -44.41 16.57
N ASN A 143 26.25 -45.07 17.20
CA ASN A 143 24.84 -44.76 16.97
C ASN A 143 24.41 -43.41 17.58
N GLU A 144 25.03 -42.96 18.67
CA GLU A 144 24.73 -41.68 19.33
C GLU A 144 25.18 -40.50 18.45
N MET A 145 26.37 -40.61 17.82
CA MET A 145 26.84 -39.61 16.87
C MET A 145 25.90 -39.54 15.63
N ARG A 146 25.49 -40.69 15.12
CA ARG A 146 24.56 -40.77 13.97
C ARG A 146 23.16 -40.27 14.31
N SER A 147 22.68 -40.45 15.54
CA SER A 147 21.38 -39.90 15.96
C SER A 147 21.41 -38.38 16.04
N ILE A 148 22.49 -37.80 16.57
CA ILE A 148 22.68 -36.33 16.62
C ILE A 148 22.67 -35.74 15.20
N ASP A 149 23.42 -36.33 14.25
CA ASP A 149 23.44 -35.84 12.87
C ASP A 149 22.04 -35.97 12.20
N ARG A 150 21.31 -37.07 12.45
CA ARG A 150 19.94 -37.25 11.93
C ARG A 150 18.94 -36.26 12.52
N GLU A 151 19.07 -35.93 13.80
CA GLU A 151 18.21 -34.96 14.48
C GLU A 151 18.47 -33.55 13.97
N LEU A 152 19.75 -33.17 13.81
CA LEU A 152 20.15 -31.91 13.17
C LEU A 152 19.51 -31.78 11.79
N ASP A 153 19.61 -32.80 10.94
CA ASP A 153 19.05 -32.77 9.59
C ASP A 153 17.52 -32.67 9.58
N ARG A 154 16.84 -33.29 10.55
CA ARG A 154 15.38 -33.19 10.68
C ARG A 154 14.96 -31.81 11.13
N GLU A 155 15.65 -31.25 12.12
CA GLU A 155 15.30 -29.94 12.67
C GLU A 155 15.64 -28.82 11.69
N LEU A 156 16.78 -28.89 10.98
CA LEU A 156 17.11 -27.97 9.89
C LEU A 156 16.05 -28.00 8.78
N ARG A 157 15.61 -29.19 8.35
CA ARG A 157 14.53 -29.30 7.36
C ARG A 157 13.21 -28.72 7.86
N SER A 158 12.87 -28.94 9.13
CA SER A 158 11.68 -28.34 9.75
C SER A 158 11.79 -26.81 9.77
N MET A 159 12.98 -26.28 10.08
CA MET A 159 13.25 -24.85 10.07
C MET A 159 13.17 -24.28 8.65
N ASP A 160 13.77 -24.93 7.66
CA ASP A 160 13.72 -24.48 6.26
C ASP A 160 12.26 -24.43 5.74
N LEU A 161 11.42 -25.41 6.10
CA LEU A 161 9.99 -25.37 5.81
C LEU A 161 9.26 -24.23 6.54
N HIS A 162 9.66 -23.92 7.77
CA HIS A 162 9.11 -22.80 8.51
C HIS A 162 9.50 -21.46 7.87
N ILE A 163 10.74 -21.31 7.41
CA ILE A 163 11.23 -20.15 6.67
C ILE A 163 10.37 -19.90 5.44
N LEU A 164 10.15 -20.94 4.61
CA LEU A 164 9.29 -20.82 3.42
C LEU A 164 7.88 -20.33 3.78
N LYS A 165 7.27 -20.90 4.82
CA LYS A 165 5.93 -20.49 5.27
C LYS A 165 5.88 -19.05 5.77
N GLU A 166 6.90 -18.60 6.50
CA GLU A 166 6.96 -17.22 6.99
C GLU A 166 7.21 -16.22 5.85
N MET A 167 8.08 -16.57 4.88
CA MET A 167 8.29 -15.74 3.69
C MET A 167 7.04 -15.65 2.82
N ASP A 168 6.30 -16.75 2.64
CA ASP A 168 5.01 -16.75 1.92
C ASP A 168 3.95 -15.88 2.61
N LYS A 169 4.02 -15.72 3.94
CA LYS A 169 3.13 -14.80 4.67
C LYS A 169 3.52 -13.35 4.41
N GLU A 170 4.82 -13.03 4.42
CA GLU A 170 5.30 -11.68 4.14
C GLU A 170 5.01 -11.25 2.69
N VAL A 171 5.14 -12.16 1.71
CA VAL A 171 4.71 -11.91 0.32
C VAL A 171 3.22 -11.57 0.24
N ARG A 172 2.37 -12.34 0.94
CA ARG A 172 0.92 -12.06 0.99
C ARG A 172 0.60 -10.73 1.66
N TYR A 173 1.29 -10.42 2.75
CA TYR A 173 1.15 -9.13 3.44
C TYR A 173 1.52 -7.97 2.50
N LEU A 174 2.63 -8.10 1.77
CA LEU A 174 3.04 -7.12 0.78
C LEU A 174 1.99 -6.97 -0.32
N GLN A 175 1.49 -8.07 -0.89
CA GLN A 175 0.42 -8.01 -1.89
C GLN A 175 -0.83 -7.30 -1.35
N GLN A 176 -1.24 -7.57 -0.11
CA GLN A 176 -2.40 -6.92 0.51
C GLN A 176 -2.19 -5.41 0.71
N GLU A 177 -1.01 -5.00 1.18
CA GLU A 177 -0.68 -3.60 1.39
C GLU A 177 -0.65 -2.81 0.07
N PHE A 178 -0.10 -3.38 -0.99
CA PHE A 178 -0.06 -2.74 -2.29
C PHE A 178 -1.44 -2.72 -2.99
N VAL A 179 -2.27 -3.75 -2.76
CA VAL A 179 -3.69 -3.73 -3.18
C VAL A 179 -4.46 -2.64 -2.43
N ARG A 180 -4.23 -2.46 -1.12
CA ARG A 180 -4.86 -1.40 -0.31
C ARG A 180 -4.51 -0.01 -0.82
N LEU A 181 -3.26 0.18 -1.25
CA LEU A 181 -2.80 1.41 -1.89
C LEU A 181 -3.27 1.56 -3.35
N LYS A 182 -4.03 0.59 -3.88
CA LYS A 182 -4.53 0.54 -5.26
C LYS A 182 -3.43 0.60 -6.30
N VAL A 183 -2.27 0.00 -6.01
CA VAL A 183 -1.17 -0.06 -6.98
C VAL A 183 -1.59 -0.94 -8.16
N PRO A 184 -1.50 -0.45 -9.40
CA PRO A 184 -1.84 -1.24 -10.59
C PRO A 184 -1.05 -2.56 -10.64
N LEU A 185 -1.65 -3.61 -11.23
CA LEU A 185 -1.06 -4.94 -11.39
C LEU A 185 -0.87 -5.75 -10.08
N PHE A 186 -1.09 -5.15 -8.91
CA PHE A 186 -1.09 -5.90 -7.65
C PHE A 186 -2.44 -6.56 -7.40
N LYS A 187 -2.38 -7.86 -7.14
CA LYS A 187 -3.47 -8.71 -6.68
C LYS A 187 -2.88 -9.77 -5.77
N VAL A 188 -3.66 -10.22 -4.79
CA VAL A 188 -3.27 -11.36 -3.97
C VAL A 188 -3.37 -12.60 -4.86
N SER A 189 -2.22 -13.11 -5.33
CA SER A 189 -2.13 -14.23 -6.25
C SER A 189 -0.95 -15.12 -5.88
N ASN A 190 -1.13 -16.43 -6.04
CA ASN A 190 -0.08 -17.43 -5.91
C ASN A 190 0.46 -17.85 -7.30
N ASP A 191 -0.03 -17.25 -8.38
CA ASP A 191 0.39 -17.61 -9.72
C ASP A 191 1.82 -17.08 -9.98
N PRO A 192 2.74 -17.93 -10.47
CA PRO A 192 4.14 -17.55 -10.65
C PRO A 192 4.32 -16.44 -11.69
N ASN A 193 3.42 -16.33 -12.67
CA ASN A 193 3.46 -15.28 -13.68
C ASN A 193 3.04 -13.92 -13.11
N ASP A 194 2.02 -13.90 -12.25
CA ASP A 194 1.57 -12.69 -11.56
C ASP A 194 2.63 -12.21 -10.57
N LEU A 195 3.24 -13.13 -9.82
CA LEU A 195 4.34 -12.82 -8.89
C LEU A 195 5.53 -12.22 -9.61
N LYS A 196 5.94 -12.77 -10.77
CA LYS A 196 7.01 -12.20 -11.60
C LYS A 196 6.65 -10.79 -12.10
N LEU A 197 5.40 -10.56 -12.48
CA LEU A 197 4.96 -9.24 -12.94
C LEU A 197 4.99 -8.22 -11.79
N GLN A 198 4.48 -8.59 -10.62
CA GLN A 198 4.51 -7.77 -9.41
C GLN A 198 5.94 -7.47 -8.96
N GLN A 199 6.83 -8.45 -9.03
CA GLN A 199 8.25 -8.28 -8.71
C GLN A 199 8.93 -7.28 -9.66
N LYS A 200 8.62 -7.33 -10.96
CA LYS A 200 9.11 -6.32 -11.93
C LYS A 200 8.62 -4.92 -11.58
N VAL A 201 7.35 -4.78 -11.17
CA VAL A 201 6.80 -3.49 -10.74
C VAL A 201 7.51 -2.98 -9.48
N LEU A 202 7.76 -3.85 -8.49
CA LEU A 202 8.53 -3.49 -7.29
C LEU A 202 9.95 -3.03 -7.63
N PHE A 203 10.62 -3.70 -8.56
CA PHE A 203 11.96 -3.33 -8.99
C PHE A 203 11.98 -1.91 -9.58
N ILE A 204 11.03 -1.60 -10.45
CA ILE A 204 10.87 -0.26 -11.03
C ILE A 204 10.58 0.77 -9.94
N LEU A 205 9.71 0.45 -8.98
CA LEU A 205 9.41 1.33 -7.85
C LEU A 205 10.61 1.60 -6.93
N GLN A 206 11.55 0.66 -6.86
CA GLN A 206 12.77 0.80 -6.07
C GLN A 206 13.82 1.68 -6.78
N ASP A 207 13.82 1.70 -8.11
CA ASP A 207 14.75 2.49 -8.93
C ASP A 207 14.32 3.95 -9.14
N ILE A 208 13.04 4.29 -8.86
CA ILE A 208 12.47 5.65 -8.92
C ILE A 208 12.67 6.41 -7.60
#